data_AF-A0A6V8H2F9-F1
#
_entry.id   AF-A0A6V8H2F9-F1
#
_cell.length_a   1.000
_cell.length_b   1.000
_cell.length_c   1.000
_cell.angle_alpha   90.00
_cell.angle_beta   90.00
_cell.angle_gamma   90.00
#
_symmetry.space_group_name_H-M   'P 1'
#
loop_
_entity.id
_entity.type
_entity.pdbx_description
1 polymer ?
#
loop_
_entity_poly.entity_id
_entity_poly.type
_entity_poly.pdbx_seq_one_letter_code
_entity_poly.pdbx_strand_id
1 'polypeptide(L)'
;MPSHYEYRFEDSPGLQHSCGICGTPLHHPRARKGCFGRHTEPCFNFHHTMFRMGRGGSCDACKMSREQHLKRHKDIAALVRQINSKSRNGETILTPAEVALAVHGYRELNMDSKRETLDKALVVDVQLREKLSDNPDKLPKADVKNEEIKKVVTKLGLNASHSQSKDVRNLYTKLAEAIVKDIDTTANESRETRKRQLGYYRYADQHAYNEIMVNINPALVIVISDDEDEDENDAQEEEQEQVAPPVVEEQAPARPRPKARPTSMIINTGRPERTVREGNMTFTFVPNTPRLPNPPADAPKVDDSDNRPNVG
;
A
#
# COMPACT_ATOMS: atom_id res chain seq x y z
N MET A 1 -5.97 -16.22 -6.19
CA MET A 1 -5.43 -14.97 -5.65
C MET A 1 -4.58 -14.32 -6.74
N PRO A 2 -4.87 -13.09 -7.18
CA PRO A 2 -4.00 -12.38 -8.10
C PRO A 2 -2.63 -12.21 -7.43
N SER A 3 -1.56 -12.46 -8.17
CA SER A 3 -0.21 -12.45 -7.61
C SER A 3 0.17 -11.05 -7.12
N HIS A 4 0.96 -10.93 -6.05
CA HIS A 4 1.48 -9.65 -5.54
C HIS A 4 2.32 -8.84 -6.54
N TYR A 5 2.55 -9.38 -7.75
CA TYR A 5 3.23 -8.73 -8.85
C TYR A 5 2.31 -7.83 -9.71
N GLU A 6 0.99 -7.93 -9.54
CA GLU A 6 0.04 -7.23 -10.44
C GLU A 6 -0.26 -5.78 -10.06
N TYR A 7 0.12 -5.35 -8.84
CA TYR A 7 -0.10 -3.98 -8.38
C TYR A 7 1.16 -3.36 -7.77
N ARG A 8 1.52 -2.17 -8.25
CA ARG A 8 2.66 -1.38 -7.80
C ARG A 8 2.13 -0.04 -7.27
N PHE A 9 2.56 0.35 -6.08
CA PHE A 9 2.37 1.73 -5.66
C PHE A 9 3.27 2.59 -6.53
N GLU A 10 2.67 3.54 -7.23
CA GLU A 10 3.30 4.25 -8.34
C GLU A 10 3.22 5.77 -8.15
N ASP A 11 3.98 6.48 -8.98
CA ASP A 11 3.99 7.93 -9.03
C ASP A 11 2.65 8.43 -9.58
N SER A 12 1.66 8.52 -8.69
CA SER A 12 0.32 9.00 -9.01
C SER A 12 0.22 10.52 -8.84
N PRO A 13 -0.79 11.17 -9.43
CA PRO A 13 -1.10 12.58 -9.15
C PRO A 13 -1.24 12.89 -7.65
N GLY A 14 -1.62 11.89 -6.84
CA GLY A 14 -1.68 11.99 -5.38
C GLY A 14 -0.33 12.26 -4.69
N LEU A 15 0.80 12.11 -5.39
CA LEU A 15 2.17 12.40 -4.89
C LEU A 15 2.75 13.71 -5.46
N GLN A 16 2.01 14.44 -6.28
CA GLN A 16 2.49 15.68 -6.90
C GLN A 16 2.65 16.84 -5.89
N HIS A 17 2.12 16.70 -4.68
CA HIS A 17 2.29 17.68 -3.63
C HIS A 17 3.63 17.52 -2.90
N SER A 18 4.08 18.62 -2.29
CA SER A 18 5.26 18.63 -1.45
C SER A 18 4.96 18.19 -0.03
N CYS A 19 5.96 17.60 0.63
CA CYS A 19 5.93 17.34 2.05
C CYS A 19 5.62 18.64 2.82
N GLY A 20 4.56 18.64 3.64
CA GLY A 20 4.14 19.82 4.40
C GLY A 20 5.07 20.23 5.54
N ILE A 21 6.16 19.48 5.78
CA ILE A 21 7.17 19.80 6.82
C ILE A 21 8.44 20.34 6.17
N CYS A 22 9.06 19.59 5.25
CA CYS A 22 10.35 19.97 4.66
C CYS A 22 10.27 20.44 3.20
N GLY A 23 9.08 20.53 2.61
CA GLY A 23 8.88 21.00 1.23
C GLY A 23 9.36 20.04 0.13
N THR A 24 9.96 18.89 0.48
CA THR A 24 10.47 17.91 -0.49
C THR A 24 9.29 17.35 -1.32
N PRO A 25 9.37 17.37 -2.66
CA PRO A 25 8.33 16.78 -3.50
C PRO A 25 8.18 15.28 -3.24
N LEU A 26 6.95 14.80 -3.00
CA LEU A 26 6.75 13.42 -2.52
C LEU A 26 6.93 12.34 -3.59
N HIS A 27 6.95 12.72 -4.87
CA HIS A 27 7.35 11.86 -5.98
C HIS A 27 8.89 11.73 -6.13
N HIS A 28 9.68 12.56 -5.43
CA HIS A 28 11.14 12.54 -5.55
C HIS A 28 11.76 11.42 -4.68
N PRO A 29 12.82 10.71 -5.13
CA PRO A 29 13.48 9.65 -4.35
C PRO A 29 13.89 10.07 -2.92
N ARG A 30 14.28 11.33 -2.72
CA ARG A 30 14.62 11.90 -1.42
C ARG A 30 13.47 11.83 -0.41
N ALA A 31 12.22 11.99 -0.86
CA ALA A 31 11.05 11.91 0.02
C ALA A 31 10.85 10.48 0.55
N ARG A 32 11.11 9.46 -0.26
CA ARG A 32 11.00 8.05 0.16
C ARG A 32 11.97 7.71 1.29
N LYS A 33 13.16 8.30 1.28
CA LYS A 33 14.18 8.10 2.33
C LYS A 33 13.92 8.92 3.60
N GLY A 34 13.52 10.18 3.44
CA GLY A 34 13.48 11.13 4.56
C GLY A 34 12.09 11.54 5.06
N CYS A 35 11.03 11.37 4.28
CA CYS A 35 9.69 11.86 4.63
C CYS A 35 8.71 10.73 4.96
N PHE A 36 8.80 9.60 4.29
CA PHE A 36 7.84 8.50 4.45
C PHE A 36 8.04 7.85 5.83
N GLY A 37 6.97 7.74 6.61
CA GLY A 37 7.01 7.25 7.99
C GLY A 37 7.40 8.30 9.04
N ARG A 38 8.07 9.39 8.64
CA ARG A 38 8.52 10.46 9.56
C ARG A 38 7.68 11.73 9.49
N HIS A 39 7.51 12.27 8.27
CA HIS A 39 6.74 13.49 8.01
C HIS A 39 5.38 13.18 7.38
N THR A 40 5.33 12.10 6.61
CA THR A 40 4.18 11.70 5.83
C THR A 40 3.87 10.22 5.97
N GLU A 41 2.59 9.89 6.05
CA GLU A 41 2.05 8.55 6.08
C GLU A 41 1.18 8.31 4.85
N PRO A 42 1.07 7.06 4.35
CA PRO A 42 0.04 6.73 3.38
C PRO A 42 -1.36 6.83 4.01
N CYS A 43 -2.38 6.98 3.17
CA CYS A 43 -3.75 6.69 3.58
C CYS A 43 -3.84 5.31 4.27
N PHE A 44 -4.71 5.14 5.27
CA PHE A 44 -4.93 3.84 5.92
C PHE A 44 -5.41 2.73 4.97
N ASN A 45 -6.08 3.09 3.86
CA ASN A 45 -6.46 2.15 2.79
C ASN A 45 -5.48 2.18 1.59
N PHE A 46 -4.32 2.84 1.76
CA PHE A 46 -3.24 2.93 0.77
C PHE A 46 -3.68 3.45 -0.61
N HIS A 47 -4.70 4.31 -0.66
CA HIS A 47 -4.88 5.18 -1.84
C HIS A 47 -3.55 5.93 -2.08
N HIS A 48 -3.13 6.08 -3.35
CA HIS A 48 -1.80 6.60 -3.77
C HIS A 48 -1.56 8.09 -3.44
N THR A 49 -1.99 8.52 -2.26
CA THR A 49 -1.88 9.85 -1.71
C THR A 49 -1.19 9.72 -0.36
N MET A 50 -0.16 10.52 -0.17
CA MET A 50 0.52 10.66 1.11
C MET A 50 -0.13 11.81 1.88
N PHE A 51 -0.16 11.72 3.20
CA PHE A 51 -0.69 12.73 4.09
C PHE A 51 0.37 13.07 5.11
N ARG A 52 0.28 14.26 5.72
CA ARG A 52 1.05 14.52 6.95
C ARG A 52 0.70 13.46 8.00
N MET A 53 1.66 13.10 8.86
CA MET A 53 1.40 12.18 9.98
C MET A 53 0.12 12.55 10.73
N GLY A 54 -0.73 11.56 11.03
CA GLY A 54 -2.03 11.72 11.68
C GLY A 54 -3.14 12.36 10.81
N ARG A 55 -2.90 12.60 9.52
CA ARG A 55 -3.89 13.16 8.58
C ARG A 55 -4.38 12.17 7.53
N GLY A 56 -4.00 10.89 7.58
CA GLY A 56 -4.48 9.88 6.63
C GLY A 56 -6.01 9.76 6.54
N GLY A 57 -6.73 10.22 7.57
CA GLY A 57 -8.20 10.27 7.60
C GLY A 57 -8.86 11.33 6.74
N SER A 58 -8.11 12.31 6.24
CA SER A 58 -8.66 13.33 5.34
C SER A 58 -8.74 12.86 3.88
N CYS A 59 -8.37 11.60 3.59
CA CYS A 59 -8.43 11.03 2.25
C CYS A 59 -9.87 11.03 1.68
N ASP A 60 -10.07 11.75 0.58
CA ASP A 60 -11.39 11.90 -0.04
C ASP A 60 -11.91 10.58 -0.63
N ALA A 61 -11.04 9.75 -1.19
CA ALA A 61 -11.43 8.41 -1.66
C ALA A 61 -12.00 7.55 -0.51
N CYS A 62 -11.40 7.63 0.69
CA CYS A 62 -11.92 6.95 1.87
C CYS A 62 -13.25 7.55 2.36
N LYS A 63 -13.41 8.88 2.34
CA LYS A 63 -14.69 9.52 2.70
C LYS A 63 -15.79 9.07 1.77
N MET A 64 -15.54 9.11 0.46
CA MET A 64 -16.50 8.67 -0.57
C MET A 64 -16.86 7.19 -0.42
N SER A 65 -15.88 6.31 -0.17
CA SER A 65 -16.15 4.89 0.11
C SER A 65 -17.04 4.75 1.35
N ARG A 66 -16.72 5.39 2.48
CA ARG A 66 -17.53 5.35 3.71
C ARG A 66 -18.96 5.85 3.49
N GLU A 67 -19.15 6.92 2.72
CA GLU A 67 -20.48 7.42 2.36
C GLU A 67 -21.28 6.38 1.55
N GLN A 68 -20.63 5.68 0.62
CA GLN A 68 -21.26 4.63 -0.18
C GLN A 68 -21.63 3.41 0.69
N HIS A 69 -20.76 3.00 1.62
CA HIS A 69 -21.06 1.96 2.61
C HIS A 69 -22.26 2.35 3.48
N LEU A 70 -22.24 3.56 4.04
CA LEU A 70 -23.33 4.08 4.85
C LEU A 70 -24.66 4.09 4.07
N LYS A 71 -24.63 4.45 2.79
CA LYS A 71 -25.80 4.41 1.91
C LYS A 71 -26.32 2.97 1.77
N ARG A 72 -25.47 2.00 1.47
CA ARG A 72 -25.85 0.58 1.37
C ARG A 72 -26.44 0.06 2.68
N HIS A 73 -25.88 0.42 3.83
CA HIS A 73 -26.38 0.01 5.14
C HIS A 73 -27.74 0.63 5.47
N LYS A 74 -27.97 1.90 5.08
CA LYS A 74 -29.29 2.54 5.17
C LYS A 74 -30.33 1.84 4.29
N ASP A 75 -29.95 1.45 3.08
CA ASP A 75 -30.84 0.74 2.15
C ASP A 75 -31.22 -0.65 2.70
N ILE A 76 -30.25 -1.38 3.28
CA ILE A 76 -30.49 -2.66 3.95
C ILE A 76 -31.42 -2.47 5.16
N ALA A 77 -31.17 -1.48 6.02
CA ALA A 77 -32.04 -1.17 7.17
C ALA A 77 -33.47 -0.82 6.73
N ALA A 78 -33.63 -0.11 5.60
CA ALA A 78 -34.95 0.18 5.04
C ALA A 78 -35.68 -1.08 4.56
N LEU A 79 -34.97 -2.03 3.93
CA LEU A 79 -35.55 -3.32 3.53
C LEU A 79 -35.98 -4.15 4.74
N VAL A 80 -35.17 -4.20 5.80
CA VAL A 80 -35.52 -4.89 7.06
C VAL A 80 -36.81 -4.32 7.66
N ARG A 81 -36.94 -2.98 7.73
CA ARG A 81 -38.17 -2.32 8.21
C ARG A 81 -39.38 -2.66 7.35
N GLN A 82 -39.24 -2.69 6.03
CA GLN A 82 -40.33 -3.07 5.12
C GLN A 82 -40.76 -4.53 5.28
N ILE A 83 -39.83 -5.44 5.58
CA ILE A 83 -40.13 -6.84 5.83
C ILE A 83 -40.90 -6.98 7.15
N ASN A 84 -40.41 -6.37 8.23
CA ASN A 84 -41.07 -6.45 9.54
C ASN A 84 -42.48 -5.88 9.55
N SER A 85 -42.68 -4.71 8.92
CA SER A 85 -44.01 -4.10 8.82
C SER A 85 -45.02 -4.98 8.07
N LYS A 86 -44.58 -5.69 7.03
CA LYS A 86 -45.43 -6.61 6.27
C LYS A 86 -45.62 -7.98 6.93
N SER A 87 -44.66 -8.44 7.71
CA SER A 87 -44.71 -9.74 8.40
C SER A 87 -45.43 -9.68 9.75
N ARG A 88 -45.92 -8.50 10.19
CA ARG A 88 -46.48 -8.27 11.54
C ARG A 88 -45.54 -8.68 12.67
N ASN A 89 -44.24 -8.75 12.38
CA ASN A 89 -43.21 -8.89 13.38
C ASN A 89 -43.01 -7.50 14.02
N GLY A 90 -42.64 -7.45 15.30
CA GLY A 90 -42.37 -6.19 15.99
C GLY A 90 -41.40 -5.29 15.22
N GLU A 91 -41.49 -3.98 15.43
CA GLU A 91 -40.70 -3.00 14.67
C GLU A 91 -39.22 -3.06 15.10
N THR A 92 -38.39 -3.79 14.36
CA THR A 92 -36.93 -3.73 14.53
C THR A 92 -36.38 -2.50 13.83
N ILE A 93 -35.98 -1.51 14.61
CA ILE A 93 -35.28 -0.31 14.12
C ILE A 93 -33.78 -0.60 14.21
N LEU A 94 -33.14 -0.80 13.06
CA LEU A 94 -31.69 -1.00 12.97
C LEU A 94 -30.99 0.30 12.55
N THR A 95 -29.92 0.62 13.26
CA THR A 95 -28.95 1.64 12.87
C THR A 95 -28.01 1.10 11.78
N PRO A 96 -27.40 1.96 10.94
CA PRO A 96 -26.41 1.52 9.94
C PRO A 96 -25.24 0.74 10.56
N ALA A 97 -24.80 1.12 11.76
CA ALA A 97 -23.72 0.43 12.47
C ALA A 97 -24.09 -1.00 12.88
N GLU A 98 -25.35 -1.24 13.27
CA GLU A 98 -25.85 -2.60 13.57
C GLU A 98 -25.94 -3.45 12.30
N VAL A 99 -26.32 -2.84 11.17
CA VAL A 99 -26.30 -3.51 9.86
C VAL A 99 -24.87 -3.88 9.48
N ALA A 100 -23.92 -2.95 9.59
CA ALA A 100 -22.51 -3.22 9.32
C ALA A 100 -21.98 -4.38 10.17
N LEU A 101 -22.30 -4.39 11.46
CA LEU A 101 -21.93 -5.48 12.36
C LEU A 101 -22.58 -6.82 11.98
N ALA A 102 -23.84 -6.81 11.56
CA ALA A 102 -24.55 -8.01 11.13
C ALA A 102 -23.96 -8.62 9.85
N VAL A 103 -23.61 -7.76 8.88
CA VAL A 103 -23.08 -8.14 7.56
C VAL A 103 -21.61 -8.54 7.65
N HIS A 104 -20.76 -7.68 8.21
CA HIS A 104 -19.30 -7.84 8.16
C HIS A 104 -18.72 -8.53 9.40
N GLY A 105 -19.45 -8.53 10.52
CA GLY A 105 -19.01 -9.14 11.78
C GLY A 105 -18.10 -8.26 12.64
N TYR A 106 -17.86 -7.02 12.24
CA TYR A 106 -17.13 -6.01 13.00
C TYR A 106 -17.82 -4.65 12.92
N ARG A 107 -17.54 -3.77 13.89
CA ARG A 107 -18.04 -2.38 13.88
C ARG A 107 -17.22 -1.54 12.89
N GLU A 108 -17.83 -0.49 12.33
CA GLU A 108 -17.17 0.44 11.42
C GLU A 108 -15.76 0.81 11.91
N LEU A 109 -14.77 0.54 11.07
CA LEU A 109 -13.38 0.80 11.37
C LEU A 109 -13.07 2.27 11.11
N ASN A 110 -12.35 2.88 12.03
CA ASN A 110 -11.93 4.27 11.94
C ASN A 110 -10.39 4.38 11.84
N MET A 111 -9.90 5.60 11.68
CA MET A 111 -8.46 5.88 11.61
C MET A 111 -7.69 5.48 12.86
N ASP A 112 -8.35 5.58 14.01
CA ASP A 112 -7.77 5.29 15.32
C ASP A 112 -7.72 3.78 15.59
N SER A 113 -8.34 2.98 14.72
CA SER A 113 -8.28 1.53 14.79
C SER A 113 -6.84 1.10 14.57
N LYS A 114 -6.31 0.29 15.50
CA LYS A 114 -4.99 -0.31 15.35
C LYS A 114 -4.89 -0.99 14.00
N ARG A 115 -3.73 -0.84 13.34
CA ARG A 115 -3.51 -1.41 12.00
C ARG A 115 -3.80 -2.90 11.94
N GLU A 116 -3.45 -3.63 13.00
CA GLU A 116 -3.76 -5.06 13.15
C GLU A 116 -5.28 -5.35 13.04
N THR A 117 -6.13 -4.49 13.62
CA THR A 117 -7.59 -4.62 13.53
C THR A 117 -8.08 -4.41 12.10
N LEU A 118 -7.51 -3.42 11.39
CA LEU A 118 -7.81 -3.18 9.98
C LEU A 118 -7.42 -4.41 9.14
N ASP A 119 -6.21 -4.91 9.31
CA ASP A 119 -5.71 -6.04 8.53
C ASP A 119 -6.51 -7.32 8.78
N LYS A 120 -6.97 -7.55 10.03
CA LYS A 120 -7.91 -8.63 10.35
C LYS A 120 -9.24 -8.46 9.63
N ALA A 121 -9.80 -7.26 9.60
CA ALA A 121 -11.06 -7.00 8.90
C ALA A 121 -10.95 -7.23 7.39
N LEU A 122 -9.86 -6.78 6.76
CA LEU A 122 -9.61 -7.03 5.33
C LEU A 122 -9.60 -8.52 5.00
N VAL A 123 -9.05 -9.36 5.90
CA VAL A 123 -9.06 -10.81 5.75
C VAL A 123 -10.47 -11.38 5.92
N VAL A 124 -11.22 -10.91 6.92
CA VAL A 124 -12.60 -11.33 7.18
C VAL A 124 -13.50 -11.04 5.97
N ASP A 125 -13.39 -9.86 5.35
CA ASP A 125 -14.23 -9.51 4.19
C ASP A 125 -13.99 -10.44 3.00
N VAL A 126 -12.71 -10.74 2.73
CA VAL A 126 -12.32 -11.63 1.63
C VAL A 126 -12.84 -13.03 1.89
N GLN A 127 -12.64 -13.55 3.10
CA GLN A 127 -13.11 -14.88 3.50
C GLN A 127 -14.64 -14.99 3.49
N LEU A 128 -15.35 -13.95 3.92
CA LEU A 128 -16.81 -13.92 3.90
C LEU A 128 -17.34 -14.03 2.46
N ARG A 129 -16.71 -13.31 1.53
CA ARG A 129 -17.07 -13.37 0.11
C ARG A 129 -16.72 -14.71 -0.53
N GLU A 130 -15.60 -15.33 -0.17
CA GLU A 130 -15.23 -16.67 -0.62
C GLU A 130 -16.24 -17.74 -0.15
N LYS A 131 -16.75 -17.63 1.08
CA LYS A 131 -17.81 -18.52 1.58
C LYS A 131 -19.14 -18.38 0.83
N LEU A 132 -19.40 -17.23 0.20
CA LEU A 132 -20.59 -17.01 -0.63
C LEU A 132 -20.44 -17.61 -2.03
N SER A 133 -19.24 -17.58 -2.59
CA SER A 133 -18.96 -18.17 -3.90
C SER A 133 -17.46 -18.43 -4.10
N ASP A 134 -17.16 -19.63 -4.58
CA ASP A 134 -15.80 -20.04 -4.94
C ASP A 134 -15.24 -19.29 -6.16
N ASN A 135 -16.11 -18.67 -6.98
CA ASN A 135 -15.67 -17.97 -8.19
C ASN A 135 -15.34 -16.50 -7.88
N PRO A 136 -14.08 -16.03 -8.05
CA PRO A 136 -13.66 -14.65 -7.80
C PRO A 136 -14.23 -13.63 -8.79
N ASP A 137 -14.57 -14.04 -10.01
CA ASP A 137 -14.89 -13.13 -11.11
C ASP A 137 -16.40 -12.90 -11.30
N LYS A 138 -17.21 -13.71 -10.61
CA LYS A 138 -18.67 -13.63 -10.68
C LYS A 138 -19.25 -13.14 -9.36
N LEU A 139 -20.24 -12.27 -9.47
CA LEU A 139 -21.04 -11.86 -8.31
C LEU A 139 -21.70 -13.11 -7.70
N PRO A 140 -21.62 -13.32 -6.38
CA PRO A 140 -22.28 -14.45 -5.73
C PRO A 140 -23.79 -14.45 -6.01
N LYS A 141 -24.39 -15.64 -6.04
CA LYS A 141 -25.84 -15.75 -6.23
C LYS A 141 -26.56 -15.29 -4.96
N ALA A 142 -27.43 -14.30 -5.09
CA ALA A 142 -28.30 -13.83 -4.01
C ALA A 142 -29.43 -14.83 -3.73
N ASP A 143 -29.12 -15.89 -2.98
CA ASP A 143 -30.10 -16.89 -2.55
C ASP A 143 -30.27 -16.84 -1.03
N VAL A 144 -31.48 -16.53 -0.58
CA VAL A 144 -31.85 -16.49 0.86
C VAL A 144 -31.64 -17.85 1.53
N LYS A 145 -31.53 -18.94 0.76
CA LYS A 145 -31.22 -20.28 1.29
C LYS A 145 -29.75 -20.48 1.60
N ASN A 146 -28.85 -19.66 1.07
CA ASN A 146 -27.43 -19.72 1.37
C ASN A 146 -27.20 -19.53 2.88
N GLU A 147 -26.38 -20.38 3.48
CA GLU A 147 -26.18 -20.42 4.93
C GLU A 147 -25.54 -19.14 5.48
N GLU A 148 -24.64 -18.49 4.74
CA GLU A 148 -24.06 -17.21 5.16
C GLU A 148 -25.08 -16.07 5.07
N ILE A 149 -25.88 -16.03 4.00
CA ILE A 149 -26.95 -15.04 3.85
C ILE A 149 -28.01 -15.23 4.96
N LYS A 150 -28.40 -16.47 5.27
CA LYS A 150 -29.27 -16.77 6.40
C LYS A 150 -28.72 -16.24 7.72
N LYS A 151 -27.44 -16.49 8.02
CA LYS A 151 -26.80 -15.99 9.25
C LYS A 151 -26.91 -14.47 9.35
N VAL A 152 -26.64 -13.75 8.26
CA VAL A 152 -26.77 -12.28 8.22
C VAL A 152 -28.23 -11.87 8.43
N VAL A 153 -29.18 -12.49 7.73
CA VAL A 153 -30.62 -12.21 7.86
C VAL A 153 -31.11 -12.44 9.30
N THR A 154 -30.68 -13.52 9.96
CA THR A 154 -31.00 -13.79 11.36
C THR A 154 -30.38 -12.74 12.29
N LYS A 155 -29.14 -12.30 12.06
CA LYS A 155 -28.50 -11.22 12.83
C LYS A 155 -29.22 -9.87 12.66
N LEU A 156 -29.88 -9.65 11.52
CA LEU A 156 -30.74 -8.50 11.28
C LEU A 156 -32.12 -8.62 11.97
N GLY A 157 -32.36 -9.70 12.73
CA GLY A 157 -33.59 -9.93 13.47
C GLY A 157 -34.75 -10.43 12.60
N LEU A 158 -34.48 -10.99 11.42
CA LEU A 158 -35.48 -11.53 10.52
C LEU A 158 -35.51 -13.06 10.56
N ASN A 159 -36.70 -13.62 10.60
CA ASN A 159 -36.90 -15.07 10.52
C ASN A 159 -37.20 -15.46 9.06
N ALA A 160 -36.29 -16.18 8.41
CA ALA A 160 -36.46 -16.66 7.04
C ALA A 160 -37.49 -17.81 6.89
N SER A 161 -38.27 -18.11 7.95
CA SER A 161 -39.20 -19.25 7.99
C SER A 161 -40.65 -18.83 7.78
N HIS A 162 -41.38 -19.71 7.09
CA HIS A 162 -42.83 -19.77 6.84
C HIS A 162 -43.42 -18.88 5.75
N SER A 163 -44.16 -19.54 4.85
CA SER A 163 -45.24 -19.06 3.97
C SER A 163 -45.46 -17.55 3.96
N GLN A 164 -44.55 -16.83 3.29
CA GLN A 164 -44.66 -15.39 3.13
C GLN A 164 -45.44 -15.06 1.84
N SER A 165 -46.18 -13.95 1.87
CA SER A 165 -46.81 -13.39 0.68
C SER A 165 -45.79 -13.16 -0.44
N LYS A 166 -46.23 -13.15 -1.70
CA LYS A 166 -45.33 -12.92 -2.86
C LYS A 166 -44.50 -11.65 -2.69
N ASP A 167 -45.10 -10.61 -2.12
CA ASP A 167 -44.45 -9.33 -1.86
C ASP A 167 -43.31 -9.44 -0.85
N VAL A 168 -43.53 -10.15 0.27
CA VAL A 168 -42.50 -10.33 1.29
C VAL A 168 -41.36 -11.19 0.76
N ARG A 169 -41.66 -12.22 -0.04
CA ARG A 169 -40.63 -13.00 -0.74
C ARG A 169 -39.76 -12.12 -1.65
N ASN A 170 -40.38 -11.22 -2.42
CA ASN A 170 -39.63 -10.28 -3.26
C ASN A 170 -38.75 -9.33 -2.43
N LEU A 171 -39.20 -8.90 -1.25
CA LEU A 171 -38.38 -8.09 -0.34
C LEU A 171 -37.18 -8.87 0.19
N TYR A 172 -37.35 -10.14 0.55
CA TYR A 172 -36.24 -11.01 0.95
C TYR A 172 -35.21 -11.22 -0.19
N THR A 173 -35.67 -11.35 -1.44
CA THR A 173 -34.76 -11.42 -2.60
C THR A 173 -33.95 -10.11 -2.74
N LYS A 174 -34.61 -8.95 -2.67
CA LYS A 174 -33.92 -7.65 -2.70
C LYS A 174 -32.94 -7.47 -1.54
N LEU A 175 -33.30 -7.94 -0.36
CA LEU A 175 -32.42 -7.93 0.81
C LEU A 175 -31.18 -8.79 0.58
N ALA A 176 -31.36 -10.02 0.06
CA ALA A 176 -30.24 -10.89 -0.27
C ALA A 176 -29.32 -10.27 -1.33
N GLU A 177 -29.88 -9.64 -2.37
CA GLU A 177 -29.11 -8.92 -3.39
C GLU A 177 -28.32 -7.75 -2.80
N ALA A 178 -28.93 -6.97 -1.91
CA ALA A 178 -28.27 -5.86 -1.23
C ALA A 178 -27.12 -6.33 -0.34
N ILE A 179 -27.34 -7.40 0.44
CA ILE A 179 -26.30 -8.02 1.30
C ILE A 179 -25.14 -8.55 0.46
N VAL A 180 -25.43 -9.32 -0.59
CA VAL A 180 -24.39 -9.88 -1.47
C VAL A 180 -23.59 -8.77 -2.15
N LYS A 181 -24.26 -7.74 -2.64
CA LYS A 181 -23.60 -6.60 -3.27
C LYS A 181 -22.69 -5.86 -2.29
N ASP A 182 -23.12 -5.66 -1.05
CA ASP A 182 -22.29 -5.02 -0.02
C ASP A 182 -21.06 -5.86 0.33
N ILE A 183 -21.25 -7.17 0.54
CA ILE A 183 -20.15 -8.10 0.84
C ILE A 183 -19.15 -8.16 -0.33
N ASP A 184 -19.61 -8.29 -1.58
CA ASP A 184 -18.73 -8.36 -2.73
C ASP A 184 -17.98 -7.05 -2.97
N THR A 185 -18.66 -5.91 -2.83
CA THR A 185 -18.03 -4.58 -2.94
C THR A 185 -16.96 -4.41 -1.86
N THR A 186 -17.28 -4.72 -0.61
CA THR A 186 -16.36 -4.61 0.52
C THR A 186 -15.16 -5.54 0.33
N ALA A 187 -15.38 -6.79 -0.09
CA ALA A 187 -14.29 -7.73 -0.35
C ALA A 187 -13.39 -7.28 -1.52
N ASN A 188 -13.94 -6.65 -2.56
CA ASN A 188 -13.16 -6.04 -3.64
C ASN A 188 -12.31 -4.88 -3.12
N GLU A 189 -12.90 -3.95 -2.35
CA GLU A 189 -12.17 -2.86 -1.70
C GLU A 189 -11.05 -3.38 -0.79
N SER A 190 -11.31 -4.47 -0.05
CA SER A 190 -10.34 -5.10 0.83
C SER A 190 -9.21 -5.80 0.07
N ARG A 191 -9.50 -6.46 -1.06
CA ARG A 191 -8.48 -6.99 -1.98
C ARG A 191 -7.60 -5.87 -2.52
N GLU A 192 -8.19 -4.79 -3.01
CA GLU A 192 -7.46 -3.65 -3.55
C GLU A 192 -6.63 -2.95 -2.49
N THR A 193 -7.14 -2.82 -1.27
CA THR A 193 -6.39 -2.28 -0.13
C THR A 193 -5.16 -3.13 0.19
N ARG A 194 -5.30 -4.46 0.24
CA ARG A 194 -4.15 -5.36 0.47
C ARG A 194 -3.13 -5.31 -0.67
N LYS A 195 -3.59 -5.23 -1.93
CA LYS A 195 -2.71 -5.02 -3.09
C LYS A 195 -1.93 -3.72 -2.98
N ARG A 196 -2.61 -2.60 -2.66
CA ARG A 196 -2.00 -1.28 -2.48
C ARG A 196 -1.02 -1.24 -1.33
N GLN A 197 -1.36 -1.85 -0.20
CA GLN A 197 -0.48 -1.97 0.96
C GLN A 197 0.83 -2.67 0.59
N LEU A 198 0.76 -3.78 -0.11
CA LEU A 198 1.96 -4.52 -0.52
C LEU A 198 2.73 -3.80 -1.62
N GLY A 199 2.03 -3.15 -2.55
CA GLY A 199 2.65 -2.25 -3.52
C GLY A 199 3.41 -1.12 -2.83
N TYR A 200 2.83 -0.54 -1.76
CA TYR A 200 3.45 0.53 -0.99
C TYR A 200 4.71 0.04 -0.29
N TYR A 201 4.67 -1.12 0.38
CA TYR A 201 5.84 -1.68 1.05
C TYR A 201 7.00 -1.99 0.10
N ARG A 202 6.71 -2.28 -1.18
CA ARG A 202 7.75 -2.46 -2.21
C ARG A 202 8.24 -1.13 -2.79
N TYR A 203 7.41 -0.10 -2.79
CA TYR A 203 7.72 1.22 -3.34
C TYR A 203 8.47 2.11 -2.35
N ALA A 204 8.04 2.08 -1.09
CA ALA A 204 8.76 2.63 0.03
C ALA A 204 10.09 1.85 0.16
N ASP A 205 11.19 2.59 0.32
CA ASP A 205 12.49 1.97 0.58
C ASP A 205 12.41 1.12 1.87
N GLN A 206 13.28 0.12 2.04
CA GLN A 206 13.23 -0.81 3.19
C GLN A 206 13.25 -0.06 4.53
N HIS A 207 13.97 1.07 4.58
CA HIS A 207 13.97 1.99 5.70
C HIS A 207 12.57 2.55 6.03
N ALA A 208 11.84 3.05 5.03
CA ALA A 208 10.50 3.59 5.23
C ALA A 208 9.48 2.49 5.58
N TYR A 209 9.67 1.27 5.08
CA TYR A 209 8.91 0.10 5.53
C TYR A 209 9.13 -0.18 7.01
N ASN A 210 10.39 -0.24 7.45
CA ASN A 210 10.75 -0.51 8.84
C ASN A 210 10.21 0.57 9.80
N GLU A 211 10.35 1.85 9.47
CA GLU A 211 9.79 2.98 10.25
C GLU A 211 8.27 2.88 10.43
N ILE A 212 7.56 2.45 9.39
CA ILE A 212 6.11 2.28 9.43
C ILE A 212 5.74 1.04 10.23
N MET A 213 6.52 -0.04 10.14
CA MET A 213 6.33 -1.24 10.95
C MET A 213 6.65 -0.99 12.43
N VAL A 214 7.61 -0.16 12.80
CA VAL A 214 7.86 0.24 14.19
C VAL A 214 6.59 0.80 14.85
N ASN A 215 5.87 1.68 14.13
CA ASN A 215 4.63 2.28 14.63
C ASN A 215 3.42 1.33 14.61
N ILE A 216 3.44 0.28 13.79
CA ILE A 216 2.32 -0.64 13.57
C ILE A 216 2.45 -1.93 14.39
N ASN A 217 3.59 -2.60 14.29
CA ASN A 217 3.94 -3.83 14.97
C ASN A 217 5.48 -3.93 15.07
N PRO A 218 6.08 -3.49 16.19
CA PRO A 218 7.53 -3.43 16.34
C PRO A 218 8.21 -4.81 16.24
N ALA A 219 7.47 -5.91 16.40
CA ALA A 219 8.01 -7.27 16.27
C ALA A 219 8.22 -7.73 14.82
N LEU A 220 7.71 -7.00 13.82
CA LEU A 220 7.87 -7.30 12.38
C LEU A 220 8.92 -6.42 11.69
N VAL A 221 9.61 -5.58 12.46
CA VAL A 221 10.74 -4.79 11.94
C VAL A 221 11.81 -5.75 11.45
N ILE A 222 12.21 -5.60 10.19
CA ILE A 222 13.29 -6.40 9.63
C ILE A 222 14.58 -5.78 10.17
N VAL A 223 15.18 -6.43 11.16
CA VAL A 223 16.49 -6.05 11.69
C VAL A 223 17.52 -6.29 10.58
N ILE A 224 18.12 -5.20 10.11
CA ILE A 224 19.35 -5.27 9.34
C ILE A 224 20.44 -5.43 10.40
N SER A 225 21.19 -6.53 10.35
CA SER A 225 22.49 -6.58 11.02
C SER A 225 23.39 -5.62 10.24
N ASP A 226 23.60 -4.44 10.80
CA ASP A 226 24.58 -3.47 10.33
C ASP A 226 25.97 -4.05 10.62
N ASP A 227 26.55 -4.77 9.66
CA ASP A 227 28.00 -4.93 9.54
C ASP A 227 28.53 -3.87 8.55
N GLU A 228 28.10 -2.62 8.71
CA GLU A 228 28.78 -1.47 8.10
C GLU A 228 28.91 -0.37 9.15
N ASP A 229 30.17 -0.07 9.45
CA ASP A 229 30.66 0.71 10.55
C ASP A 229 30.10 2.15 10.61
N GLU A 230 29.91 2.60 11.85
CA GLU A 230 29.74 4.00 12.20
C GLU A 230 30.97 4.80 11.77
N ASP A 231 30.85 5.62 10.72
CA ASP A 231 31.74 6.76 10.52
C ASP A 231 30.98 8.04 10.83
N GLU A 232 30.98 8.40 12.12
CA GLU A 232 30.82 9.77 12.57
C GLU A 232 31.91 10.64 11.92
N ASN A 233 31.51 11.63 11.12
CA ASN A 233 32.37 12.78 10.85
C ASN A 233 31.52 14.04 10.64
N ASP A 234 30.95 14.53 11.74
CA ASP A 234 30.61 15.94 11.88
C ASP A 234 31.93 16.70 12.15
N ALA A 235 32.52 17.27 11.10
CA ALA A 235 33.58 18.26 11.22
C ALA A 235 33.07 19.61 10.73
N GLN A 236 32.95 20.50 11.71
CA GLN A 236 32.59 21.91 11.63
C GLN A 236 33.54 22.67 10.68
N GLU A 237 33.00 23.48 9.77
CA GLU A 237 33.78 24.55 9.13
C GLU A 237 33.60 25.84 9.94
N GLU A 238 34.59 26.13 10.78
CA GLU A 238 34.78 27.43 11.44
C GLU A 238 35.21 28.48 10.40
N GLU A 239 34.51 29.61 10.38
CA GLU A 239 34.94 30.84 9.71
C GLU A 239 36.16 31.42 10.44
N GLN A 240 37.32 31.52 9.78
CA GLN A 240 38.36 32.48 10.18
C GLN A 240 38.95 33.24 8.98
N GLU A 241 38.87 34.55 9.17
CA GLU A 241 39.20 35.70 8.33
C GLU A 241 40.72 35.93 8.24
N GLN A 242 41.28 36.13 7.03
CA GLN A 242 42.57 36.80 6.83
C GLN A 242 42.56 37.76 5.63
N VAL A 243 42.42 39.04 5.99
CA VAL A 243 42.95 40.31 5.44
C VAL A 243 43.71 40.28 4.10
N ALA A 244 43.25 41.10 3.16
CA ALA A 244 44.01 41.58 1.99
C ALA A 244 44.16 43.12 2.02
N PRO A 245 45.18 43.69 1.34
CA PRO A 245 45.10 45.07 0.84
C PRO A 245 45.50 45.16 -0.66
N PRO A 246 45.37 46.32 -1.34
CA PRO A 246 44.10 46.92 -1.74
C PRO A 246 44.00 47.22 -3.27
N VAL A 247 42.74 47.18 -3.78
CA VAL A 247 42.02 48.14 -4.65
C VAL A 247 42.72 48.84 -5.83
N VAL A 248 42.18 48.71 -7.06
CA VAL A 248 41.58 49.85 -7.83
C VAL A 248 40.61 49.46 -8.98
N GLU A 249 39.49 50.21 -8.99
CA GLU A 249 38.49 50.63 -10.02
C GLU A 249 38.22 49.80 -11.29
N GLU A 250 37.00 49.31 -11.53
CA GLU A 250 35.71 49.97 -11.88
C GLU A 250 35.52 50.17 -13.40
N GLN A 251 34.57 49.42 -13.99
CA GLN A 251 33.55 49.89 -14.95
C GLN A 251 32.70 48.73 -15.50
N ALA A 252 31.37 48.85 -15.41
CA ALA A 252 30.38 48.04 -16.15
C ALA A 252 30.14 48.65 -17.55
N PRO A 253 29.83 47.87 -18.62
CA PRO A 253 28.42 47.50 -18.87
C PRO A 253 28.13 46.22 -19.71
N ALA A 254 26.83 45.87 -19.74
CA ALA A 254 26.06 45.12 -20.75
C ALA A 254 26.26 43.60 -20.95
N ARG A 255 25.12 42.88 -20.89
CA ARG A 255 24.95 41.43 -20.98
C ARG A 255 24.63 40.98 -22.42
N PRO A 256 25.31 39.94 -22.95
CA PRO A 256 24.75 39.06 -23.97
C PRO A 256 24.74 37.56 -23.57
N ARG A 257 23.94 36.80 -24.31
CA ARG A 257 23.45 35.41 -24.09
C ARG A 257 24.51 34.33 -23.80
N PRO A 258 24.17 33.26 -23.04
CA PRO A 258 25.07 32.13 -22.84
C PRO A 258 25.12 31.21 -24.07
N LYS A 259 26.33 30.88 -24.53
CA LYS A 259 26.62 29.80 -25.49
C LYS A 259 26.96 28.50 -24.74
N ALA A 260 26.70 27.39 -25.43
CA ALA A 260 26.62 25.99 -24.98
C ALA A 260 27.84 25.43 -24.23
N ARG A 261 27.57 24.48 -23.31
CA ARG A 261 28.55 23.67 -22.56
C ARG A 261 28.73 22.30 -23.24
N PRO A 262 29.96 21.75 -23.32
CA PRO A 262 30.23 20.54 -24.09
C PRO A 262 29.81 19.24 -23.38
N THR A 263 29.37 18.28 -24.19
CA THR A 263 28.93 16.93 -23.87
C THR A 263 30.10 16.07 -23.35
N SER A 264 29.96 15.46 -22.16
CA SER A 264 30.87 14.43 -21.67
C SER A 264 30.46 13.06 -22.20
N MET A 265 31.40 12.35 -22.83
CA MET A 265 31.22 11.05 -23.46
C MET A 265 31.02 9.92 -22.44
N ILE A 266 30.03 9.05 -22.72
CA ILE A 266 29.80 7.79 -22.02
C ILE A 266 30.81 6.77 -22.55
N ILE A 267 31.70 6.29 -21.69
CA ILE A 267 32.65 5.23 -22.02
C ILE A 267 31.97 3.88 -21.74
N ASN A 268 31.78 3.09 -22.81
CA ASN A 268 31.29 1.72 -22.78
C ASN A 268 32.41 0.77 -22.32
N THR A 269 32.23 0.05 -21.21
CA THR A 269 33.14 -1.04 -20.81
C THR A 269 32.44 -2.38 -20.99
N GLY A 270 32.91 -3.15 -21.98
CA GLY A 270 32.26 -4.35 -22.51
C GLY A 270 32.15 -5.55 -21.58
N ARG A 271 31.00 -6.23 -21.63
CA ARG A 271 30.77 -7.63 -21.27
C ARG A 271 29.78 -8.21 -22.30
N PRO A 272 29.90 -9.48 -22.75
CA PRO A 272 29.01 -10.01 -23.78
C PRO A 272 27.60 -10.16 -23.22
N GLU A 273 26.67 -9.37 -23.76
CA GLU A 273 25.24 -9.47 -23.49
C GLU A 273 24.70 -10.74 -24.13
N ARG A 274 23.98 -11.57 -23.37
CA ARG A 274 23.20 -12.65 -23.98
C ARG A 274 21.83 -12.09 -24.32
N THR A 275 21.70 -11.61 -25.56
CA THR A 275 20.42 -11.18 -26.12
C THR A 275 19.68 -12.36 -26.72
N VAL A 276 18.43 -12.57 -26.32
CA VAL A 276 17.53 -13.55 -26.95
C VAL A 276 16.40 -12.79 -27.63
N ARG A 277 16.12 -13.14 -28.89
CA ARG A 277 15.00 -12.59 -29.65
C ARG A 277 13.90 -13.63 -29.78
N GLU A 278 12.70 -13.27 -29.34
CA GLU A 278 11.47 -13.99 -29.63
C GLU A 278 10.53 -13.04 -30.37
N GLY A 279 10.31 -13.32 -31.66
CA GLY A 279 9.51 -12.46 -32.54
C GLY A 279 10.07 -11.03 -32.61
N ASN A 280 9.19 -10.04 -32.39
CA ASN A 280 9.55 -8.61 -32.50
C ASN A 280 10.09 -8.00 -31.20
N MET A 281 10.31 -8.79 -30.13
CA MET A 281 10.88 -8.30 -28.88
C MET A 281 12.28 -8.86 -28.62
N THR A 282 13.16 -8.00 -28.11
CA THR A 282 14.54 -8.36 -27.74
C THR A 282 14.68 -8.31 -26.22
N PHE A 283 15.12 -9.41 -25.63
CA PHE A 283 15.38 -9.51 -24.19
C PHE A 283 16.88 -9.45 -23.93
N THR A 284 17.30 -8.51 -23.07
CA THR A 284 18.70 -8.34 -22.65
C THR A 284 18.82 -8.71 -21.17
N PHE A 285 19.60 -9.75 -20.87
CA PHE A 285 19.84 -10.22 -19.50
C PHE A 285 21.15 -9.65 -18.97
N VAL A 286 21.07 -8.81 -17.93
CA VAL A 286 22.23 -8.26 -17.21
C VAL A 286 22.38 -9.01 -15.88
N PRO A 287 23.48 -9.77 -15.66
CA PRO A 287 23.68 -10.48 -14.39
C PRO A 287 24.10 -9.51 -13.28
N ASN A 288 23.38 -9.53 -12.16
CA ASN A 288 23.53 -8.61 -11.03
C ASN A 288 24.41 -9.20 -9.91
N THR A 289 25.61 -9.70 -10.27
CA THR A 289 26.61 -10.16 -9.30
C THR A 289 27.83 -9.22 -9.31
N PRO A 290 28.26 -8.67 -8.16
CA PRO A 290 29.48 -7.87 -8.07
C PRO A 290 30.70 -8.72 -8.43
N ARG A 291 31.63 -8.18 -9.22
CA ARG A 291 32.97 -8.77 -9.38
C ARG A 291 33.83 -8.32 -8.20
N LEU A 292 34.54 -9.24 -7.57
CA LEU A 292 35.71 -8.88 -6.78
C LEU A 292 36.81 -8.33 -7.72
N PRO A 293 37.58 -7.31 -7.31
CA PRO A 293 38.69 -6.82 -8.10
C PRO A 293 39.72 -7.94 -8.33
N ASN A 294 40.29 -8.01 -9.53
CA ASN A 294 41.46 -8.86 -9.74
C ASN A 294 42.63 -8.30 -8.93
N PRO A 295 43.46 -9.15 -8.29
CA PRO A 295 44.66 -8.68 -7.62
C PRO A 295 45.64 -8.07 -8.64
N PRO A 296 46.46 -7.09 -8.21
CA PRO A 296 47.44 -6.43 -9.06
C PRO A 296 48.52 -7.42 -9.56
N ALA A 297 49.07 -7.14 -10.75
CA ALA A 297 49.96 -8.03 -11.51
C ALA A 297 51.33 -8.33 -10.86
N ASP A 298 51.63 -7.77 -9.68
CA ASP A 298 52.92 -7.90 -8.98
C ASP A 298 52.80 -8.59 -7.61
N ALA A 299 51.77 -9.41 -7.39
CA ALA A 299 51.71 -10.23 -6.17
C ALA A 299 52.75 -11.37 -6.23
N PRO A 300 53.61 -11.54 -5.19
CA PRO A 300 54.56 -12.65 -5.14
C PRO A 300 53.82 -13.99 -5.10
N LYS A 301 54.26 -14.94 -5.93
CA LYS A 301 53.75 -16.32 -5.93
C LYS A 301 54.08 -16.95 -4.58
N VAL A 302 53.05 -17.29 -3.81
CA VAL A 302 53.20 -18.11 -2.60
C VAL A 302 53.14 -19.56 -3.06
N ASP A 303 54.20 -20.32 -2.83
CA ASP A 303 54.26 -21.75 -3.11
C ASP A 303 53.30 -22.50 -2.18
N ASP A 304 52.32 -23.19 -2.77
CA ASP A 304 51.44 -24.14 -2.09
C ASP A 304 52.19 -25.46 -1.85
N SER A 305 52.85 -25.57 -0.71
CA SER A 305 53.23 -26.86 -0.15
C SER A 305 53.14 -26.81 1.37
N ASP A 306 51.96 -27.13 1.90
CA ASP A 306 51.75 -28.02 3.05
C ASP A 306 50.39 -27.73 3.71
N ASN A 307 49.38 -28.53 3.34
CA ASN A 307 48.44 -29.02 4.34
C ASN A 307 47.66 -30.22 3.81
N ARG A 308 48.19 -31.42 4.05
CA ARG A 308 47.38 -32.65 4.04
C ARG A 308 46.60 -32.73 5.37
N PRO A 309 45.30 -33.07 5.35
CA PRO A 309 44.56 -33.30 6.57
C PRO A 309 44.99 -34.63 7.19
N ASN A 310 45.33 -34.59 8.48
CA ASN A 310 45.58 -35.76 9.29
C ASN A 310 44.25 -36.44 9.62
N VAL A 311 44.03 -37.63 9.06
CA VAL A 311 42.97 -38.56 9.46
C VAL A 311 43.58 -39.95 9.50
N GLY A 312 43.65 -40.53 10.71
CA GLY A 312 43.69 -41.97 11.01
C GLY A 312 44.69 -42.84 10.26
#